data_AF-A0A2U1VTN3-F1
#
_entry.id   AF-A0A2U1VTN3-F1
#
_cell.length_a   1.000
_cell.length_b   1.000
_cell.length_c   1.000
_cell.angle_alpha   90.00
_cell.angle_beta   90.00
_cell.angle_gamma   90.00
#
_symmetry.space_group_name_H-M   'P 1'
#
loop_
_entity.id
_entity.type
_entity.pdbx_description
1 polymer ?
#
loop_
_entity_poly.entity_id
_entity_poly.type
_entity_poly.pdbx_seq_one_letter_code
_entity_poly.pdbx_strand_id
1 'polypeptide(L)'
;MADTLFRIATFNLENLDDDTDDPPFAARIATLRPQLERLDADILCLQEVDAQHPVKSEPRVLRALGRLLEGTRYQDYAVTAGDSDSPADRHNPVIVSRWPIAAARLLRHDLVPPARVRLATADPPQDEAMEVGWDRPVLHAEVALPGGRPLHVFDLHLRAPIAAPVPGQKIDASTWKTPSGWAEGFYLASIKRAGQALETRMAVDRLFDADPDALIVVAGDCNADLEQTAVRIIRAGLDFTGNPELAARVLEPLEQAIAEERRYTVLHAGTPVLLDHLMASPRLAERLRDVAIHNEELMDEVHHPDTPSPVSYHAPVVASFILPEG
;
A
#
# COMPACT_ATOMS: atom_id res chain seq x y z
N MET A 1 -6.74 -29.70 19.85
CA MET A 1 -6.07 -29.33 18.59
C MET A 1 -6.05 -27.82 18.61
N ALA A 2 -4.86 -27.23 18.52
CA ALA A 2 -4.68 -25.81 18.84
C ALA A 2 -4.68 -25.01 17.54
N ASP A 3 -5.69 -24.16 17.37
CA ASP A 3 -5.78 -23.24 16.24
C ASP A 3 -4.50 -22.39 16.14
N THR A 4 -3.92 -22.30 14.93
CA THR A 4 -2.78 -21.41 14.70
C THR A 4 -3.30 -20.02 14.39
N LEU A 5 -3.03 -19.07 15.28
CA LEU A 5 -3.27 -17.66 15.01
C LEU A 5 -2.17 -17.14 14.07
N PHE A 6 -2.55 -16.47 12.99
CA PHE A 6 -1.62 -15.63 12.24
C PHE A 6 -2.09 -14.19 12.14
N ARG A 7 -1.14 -13.28 11.97
CA ARG A 7 -1.39 -11.84 11.82
C ARG A 7 -0.75 -11.27 10.57
N ILE A 8 -1.48 -10.37 9.92
CA ILE A 8 -0.98 -9.53 8.83
C ILE A 8 -1.18 -8.07 9.20
N ALA A 9 -0.19 -7.22 8.92
CA ALA A 9 -0.31 -5.79 9.11
C ALA A 9 0.13 -5.01 7.86
N THR A 10 -0.41 -3.82 7.71
CA THR A 10 0.07 -2.83 6.74
C THR A 10 0.55 -1.57 7.45
N PHE A 11 1.65 -0.99 6.97
CA PHE A 11 2.23 0.21 7.56
C PHE A 11 3.04 1.04 6.55
N ASN A 12 2.61 2.28 6.28
CA ASN A 12 3.41 3.25 5.57
C ASN A 12 4.51 3.82 6.50
N LEU A 13 5.77 3.70 6.08
CA LEU A 13 6.94 4.07 6.88
C LEU A 13 7.47 5.47 6.59
N GLU A 14 6.72 6.37 5.93
CA GLU A 14 7.08 7.78 5.70
C GLU A 14 8.53 7.96 5.20
N ASN A 15 8.78 7.54 3.96
CA ASN A 15 10.06 7.56 3.26
C ASN A 15 11.24 7.03 4.11
N LEU A 16 11.22 5.73 4.45
CA LEU A 16 12.29 5.10 5.19
C LEU A 16 13.59 5.08 4.37
N ASP A 17 14.50 5.98 4.72
CA ASP A 17 15.83 6.10 4.14
C ASP A 17 16.89 6.31 5.23
N ASP A 18 18.09 5.79 5.00
CA ASP A 18 19.25 5.97 5.87
C ASP A 18 20.36 6.83 5.25
N ASP A 19 20.15 7.36 4.04
CA ASP A 19 20.99 8.37 3.40
C ASP A 19 20.54 9.83 3.74
N THR A 20 19.46 10.01 4.50
CA THR A 20 18.98 11.33 4.96
C THR A 20 19.48 11.67 6.37
N ASP A 21 19.90 12.93 6.58
CA ASP A 21 20.35 13.41 7.89
C ASP A 21 19.21 13.91 8.80
N ASP A 22 18.03 14.21 8.24
CA ASP A 22 16.91 14.83 8.98
C ASP A 22 15.55 14.20 8.59
N PRO A 23 14.86 13.51 9.53
CA PRO A 23 15.32 13.22 10.89
C PRO A 23 16.48 12.20 10.89
N PRO A 24 17.36 12.21 11.90
CA PRO A 24 18.41 11.20 12.00
C PRO A 24 17.84 9.79 12.00
N PHE A 25 18.41 8.89 11.19
CA PHE A 25 17.91 7.52 11.06
C PHE A 25 17.85 6.74 12.39
N ALA A 26 18.75 7.04 13.34
CA ALA A 26 18.69 6.46 14.69
C ALA A 26 17.40 6.84 15.45
N ALA A 27 16.89 8.06 15.24
CA ALA A 27 15.61 8.49 15.78
C ALA A 27 14.44 7.76 15.10
N ARG A 28 14.49 7.58 13.76
CA ARG A 28 13.52 6.74 13.02
C ARG A 28 13.47 5.33 13.61
N ILE A 29 14.62 4.69 13.84
CA ILE A 29 14.70 3.36 14.47
C ILE A 29 14.06 3.35 15.86
N ALA A 30 14.39 4.33 16.71
CA ALA A 30 13.87 4.40 18.08
C ALA A 30 12.35 4.56 18.12
N THR A 31 11.78 5.22 17.11
CA THR A 31 10.32 5.42 16.97
C THR A 31 9.62 4.23 16.33
N LEU A 32 10.13 3.71 15.20
CA LEU A 32 9.43 2.72 14.38
C LEU A 32 9.55 1.30 14.91
N ARG A 33 10.69 0.90 15.53
CA ARG A 33 10.86 -0.48 16.02
C ARG A 33 9.82 -0.88 17.07
N PRO A 34 9.53 -0.08 18.12
CA PRO A 34 8.50 -0.42 19.08
C PRO A 34 7.10 -0.57 18.44
N GLN A 35 6.79 0.27 17.45
CA GLN A 35 5.53 0.18 16.72
C GLN A 35 5.45 -1.12 15.92
N LEU A 36 6.51 -1.49 15.19
CA LEU A 36 6.60 -2.76 14.47
C LEU A 36 6.46 -3.96 15.41
N GLU A 37 7.17 -3.97 16.55
CA GLU A 37 7.10 -5.05 17.54
C GLU A 37 5.67 -5.21 18.10
N ARG A 38 4.99 -4.09 18.37
CA ARG A 38 3.61 -4.07 18.86
C ARG A 38 2.62 -4.70 17.89
N LEU A 39 2.90 -4.69 16.58
CA LEU A 39 2.05 -5.36 15.58
C LEU A 39 2.00 -6.87 15.77
N ASP A 40 3.09 -7.48 16.29
CA ASP A 40 3.17 -8.92 16.52
C ASP A 40 2.70 -9.71 15.28
N ALA A 41 3.06 -9.22 14.09
CA ALA A 41 2.58 -9.72 12.82
C ALA A 41 3.46 -10.86 12.31
N ASP A 42 2.88 -11.82 11.60
CA ASP A 42 3.62 -12.83 10.85
C ASP A 42 3.94 -12.36 9.43
N ILE A 43 3.15 -11.42 8.90
CA ILE A 43 3.36 -10.78 7.59
C ILE A 43 3.17 -9.26 7.73
N LEU A 44 4.14 -8.48 7.24
CA LEU A 44 4.05 -7.03 7.11
C LEU A 44 3.98 -6.64 5.63
N CYS A 45 3.11 -5.70 5.30
CA CYS A 45 3.05 -4.98 4.03
C CYS A 45 3.50 -3.54 4.31
N LEU A 46 4.64 -3.13 3.78
CA LEU A 46 5.31 -1.88 4.13
C LEU A 46 5.36 -0.96 2.91
N GLN A 47 4.94 0.28 3.08
CA GLN A 47 4.99 1.30 2.05
C GLN A 47 6.05 2.35 2.38
N GLU A 48 6.46 3.09 1.35
CA GLU A 48 7.48 4.13 1.45
C GLU A 48 8.83 3.65 1.96
N VAL A 49 9.28 2.50 1.46
CA VAL A 49 10.64 2.02 1.69
C VAL A 49 11.53 2.46 0.52
N ASP A 50 12.51 3.30 0.82
CA ASP A 50 13.50 3.74 -0.18
C ASP A 50 14.65 2.73 -0.23
N ALA A 51 15.30 2.61 -1.39
CA ALA A 51 16.38 1.66 -1.61
C ALA A 51 17.70 2.39 -1.89
N GLN A 52 18.76 1.91 -1.25
CA GLN A 52 20.06 2.58 -1.25
C GLN A 52 21.07 1.80 -2.10
N HIS A 53 22.04 2.51 -2.66
CA HIS A 53 23.19 1.87 -3.29
C HIS A 53 24.19 1.41 -2.22
N PRO A 54 24.52 0.11 -2.11
CA PRO A 54 25.56 -0.35 -1.19
C PRO A 54 26.93 0.18 -1.65
N VAL A 55 27.16 0.15 -2.96
CA VAL A 55 28.30 0.75 -3.65
C VAL A 55 27.78 1.41 -4.94
N LYS A 56 28.43 2.49 -5.38
CA LYS A 56 28.08 3.18 -6.63
C LYS A 56 28.07 2.18 -7.79
N SER A 57 26.97 2.17 -8.55
CA SER A 57 26.71 1.27 -9.71
C SER A 57 26.35 -0.18 -9.40
N GLU A 58 26.30 -0.60 -8.12
CA GLU A 58 25.70 -1.88 -7.75
C GLU A 58 24.17 -1.78 -7.67
N PRO A 59 23.42 -2.88 -7.83
CA PRO A 59 21.98 -2.90 -7.59
C PRO A 59 21.61 -2.27 -6.24
N ARG A 60 20.48 -1.55 -6.20
CA ARG A 60 19.98 -1.01 -4.94
C ARG A 60 19.58 -2.15 -4.01
N VAL A 61 19.64 -1.89 -2.72
CA VAL A 61 19.18 -2.80 -1.67
C VAL A 61 18.36 -2.03 -0.64
N LEU A 62 17.48 -2.72 0.08
CA LEU A 62 16.67 -2.13 1.15
C LEU A 62 17.49 -2.03 2.45
N ARG A 63 18.61 -1.30 2.42
CA ARG A 63 19.58 -1.22 3.53
C ARG A 63 18.95 -0.62 4.78
N ALA A 64 18.23 0.50 4.62
CA ALA A 64 17.52 1.16 5.71
C ALA A 64 16.50 0.21 6.35
N LEU A 65 15.72 -0.52 5.55
CA LEU A 65 14.79 -1.52 6.07
C LEU A 65 15.51 -2.63 6.84
N GLY A 66 16.58 -3.21 6.29
CA GLY A 66 17.35 -4.24 6.98
C GLY A 66 17.84 -3.78 8.35
N ARG A 67 18.34 -2.55 8.44
CA ARG A 67 18.73 -1.92 9.71
C ARG A 67 17.53 -1.67 10.63
N LEU A 68 16.37 -1.30 10.10
CA LEU A 68 15.16 -1.13 10.91
C LEU A 68 14.73 -2.46 11.56
N LEU A 69 14.76 -3.56 10.79
CA LEU A 69 14.33 -4.88 11.26
C LEU A 69 15.36 -5.57 12.17
N GLU A 70 16.63 -5.19 12.13
CA GLU A 70 17.68 -5.77 12.98
C GLU A 70 17.33 -5.70 14.48
N GLY A 71 17.44 -6.83 15.19
CA GLY A 71 17.11 -6.93 16.62
C GLY A 71 15.61 -6.90 16.93
N THR A 72 14.76 -6.90 15.90
CA THR A 72 13.31 -7.13 16.02
C THR A 72 13.00 -8.60 15.72
N ARG A 73 11.77 -9.03 16.03
CA ARG A 73 11.26 -10.36 15.65
C ARG A 73 11.25 -10.62 14.14
N TYR A 74 11.30 -9.56 13.34
CA TYR A 74 11.25 -9.62 11.87
C TYR A 74 12.63 -9.77 11.24
N GLN A 75 13.71 -9.73 12.02
CA GLN A 75 15.10 -9.80 11.54
C GLN A 75 15.33 -10.96 10.57
N ASP A 76 14.76 -12.13 10.88
CA ASP A 76 15.00 -13.37 10.14
C ASP A 76 13.84 -13.72 9.18
N TYR A 77 12.92 -12.78 8.96
CA TYR A 77 11.78 -13.00 8.06
C TYR A 77 12.24 -12.87 6.60
N ALA A 78 11.54 -13.57 5.70
CA ALA A 78 11.72 -13.41 4.27
C ALA A 78 11.27 -11.99 3.86
N VAL A 79 12.04 -11.31 3.02
CA VAL A 79 11.75 -9.95 2.54
C VAL A 79 11.71 -9.95 1.01
N THR A 80 10.72 -9.28 0.41
CA THR A 80 10.66 -9.05 -1.04
C THR A 80 10.12 -7.67 -1.37
N ALA A 81 10.68 -7.05 -2.40
CA ALA A 81 10.12 -5.88 -3.10
C ALA A 81 9.69 -6.24 -4.53
N GLY A 82 9.44 -7.52 -4.80
CA GLY A 82 9.06 -8.06 -6.11
C GLY A 82 10.16 -8.84 -6.82
N ASP A 83 10.06 -8.89 -8.15
CA ASP A 83 10.87 -9.70 -9.08
C ASP A 83 12.02 -8.94 -9.75
N SER A 84 12.25 -7.69 -9.37
CA SER A 84 13.40 -6.91 -9.86
C SER A 84 14.65 -7.18 -9.02
N ASP A 85 15.78 -7.44 -9.68
CA ASP A 85 17.10 -7.58 -9.05
C ASP A 85 17.58 -6.28 -8.36
N SER A 86 17.00 -5.13 -8.73
CA SER A 86 17.22 -3.84 -8.09
C SER A 86 15.87 -3.19 -7.78
N PRO A 87 15.51 -2.95 -6.51
CA PRO A 87 14.36 -2.14 -6.15
C PRO A 87 14.45 -0.74 -6.75
N ALA A 88 13.30 -0.06 -6.83
CA ALA A 88 13.24 1.33 -7.23
C ALA A 88 13.96 2.22 -6.20
N ASP A 89 14.36 3.41 -6.63
CA ASP A 89 15.01 4.38 -5.73
C ASP A 89 14.14 4.70 -4.51
N ARG A 90 12.84 4.88 -4.73
CA ARG A 90 11.91 5.35 -3.72
C ARG A 90 10.57 4.63 -3.74
N HIS A 91 9.89 4.67 -2.61
CA HIS A 91 8.51 4.23 -2.45
C HIS A 91 8.25 2.78 -2.86
N ASN A 92 9.17 1.87 -2.54
CA ASN A 92 8.95 0.46 -2.82
C ASN A 92 7.86 -0.07 -1.87
N PRO A 93 6.84 -0.79 -2.39
CA PRO A 93 6.08 -1.73 -1.57
C PRO A 93 6.98 -2.90 -1.18
N VAL A 94 6.88 -3.37 0.05
CA VAL A 94 7.72 -4.43 0.60
C VAL A 94 6.91 -5.37 1.47
N ILE A 95 7.00 -6.67 1.17
CA ILE A 95 6.42 -7.72 2.02
C ILE A 95 7.53 -8.35 2.86
N VAL A 96 7.32 -8.39 4.18
CA VAL A 96 8.16 -9.09 5.15
C VAL A 96 7.34 -10.24 5.75
N SER A 97 7.80 -11.48 5.66
CA SER A 97 7.01 -12.66 5.99
C SER A 97 7.80 -13.67 6.82
N ARG A 98 7.19 -14.15 7.90
CA ARG A 98 7.69 -15.27 8.71
C ARG A 98 7.84 -16.54 7.90
N TRP A 99 6.97 -16.73 6.93
CA TRP A 99 6.92 -17.91 6.07
C TRP A 99 7.58 -17.66 4.72
N PRO A 100 8.05 -18.73 4.03
CA PRO A 100 8.65 -18.61 2.72
C PRO A 100 7.74 -17.88 1.72
N ILE A 101 8.34 -16.97 0.97
CA ILE A 101 7.72 -16.31 -0.19
C ILE A 101 8.08 -17.16 -1.40
N ALA A 102 7.09 -17.87 -1.94
CA ALA A 102 7.29 -18.82 -3.04
C ALA A 102 7.46 -18.10 -4.40
N ALA A 103 6.75 -16.98 -4.57
CA ALA A 103 6.83 -16.13 -5.75
C ALA A 103 6.50 -14.68 -5.35
N ALA A 104 7.07 -13.72 -6.07
CA ALA A 104 6.74 -12.31 -5.96
C ALA A 104 6.88 -11.63 -7.32
N ARG A 105 6.08 -10.60 -7.59
CA ARG A 105 6.16 -9.80 -8.81
C ARG A 105 5.60 -8.39 -8.64
N LEU A 106 6.12 -7.45 -9.41
CA LEU A 106 5.57 -6.09 -9.52
C LEU A 106 4.62 -6.00 -10.71
N LEU A 107 3.40 -5.52 -10.47
CA LEU A 107 2.40 -5.26 -11.51
C LEU A 107 2.42 -3.78 -11.89
N ARG A 108 2.72 -3.49 -13.16
CA ARG A 108 2.73 -2.15 -13.74
C ARG A 108 2.42 -2.20 -15.25
N HIS A 109 1.15 -2.02 -15.57
CA HIS A 109 0.56 -2.10 -16.91
C HIS A 109 0.60 -3.51 -17.50
N ASP A 110 0.59 -4.53 -16.65
CA ASP A 110 0.56 -5.93 -17.04
C ASP A 110 -0.85 -6.35 -17.50
N LEU A 111 -1.89 -5.78 -16.88
CA LEU A 111 -3.28 -6.15 -17.09
C LEU A 111 -4.09 -4.98 -17.69
N VAL A 112 -3.74 -3.76 -17.30
CA VAL A 112 -4.41 -2.53 -17.73
C VAL A 112 -3.44 -1.66 -18.54
N PRO A 113 -3.67 -1.47 -19.86
CA PRO A 113 -2.82 -0.62 -20.67
C PRO A 113 -2.90 0.85 -20.23
N PRO A 114 -1.85 1.65 -20.44
CA PRO A 114 -1.86 3.07 -20.08
C PRO A 114 -2.96 3.82 -20.84
N ALA A 115 -3.75 4.60 -20.10
CA ALA A 115 -4.76 5.47 -20.70
C ALA A 115 -4.08 6.56 -21.53
N ARG A 116 -4.66 6.89 -22.69
CA ARG A 116 -4.19 8.00 -23.54
C ARG A 116 -5.04 9.23 -23.28
N VAL A 117 -4.43 10.30 -22.77
CA VAL A 117 -5.11 11.55 -22.40
C VAL A 117 -4.55 12.71 -23.20
N ARG A 118 -5.44 13.52 -23.76
CA ARG A 118 -5.07 14.81 -24.35
C ARG A 118 -5.22 15.89 -23.29
N LEU A 119 -4.14 16.64 -23.07
CA LEU A 119 -4.10 17.70 -22.07
C LEU A 119 -4.74 18.97 -22.64
N ALA A 120 -5.73 19.50 -21.92
CA ALA A 120 -6.45 20.72 -22.25
C ALA A 120 -5.71 21.99 -21.83
N THR A 121 -4.81 21.89 -20.84
CA THR A 121 -4.14 23.06 -20.24
C THR A 121 -2.63 23.07 -20.43
N ALA A 122 -2.06 22.14 -21.20
CA ALA A 122 -0.61 22.15 -21.47
C ALA A 122 -0.16 23.47 -22.12
N ASP A 123 1.00 23.98 -21.70
CA ASP A 123 1.63 25.18 -22.25
C ASP A 123 3.12 24.91 -22.58
N PRO A 124 3.53 24.82 -23.86
CA PRO A 124 2.70 25.02 -25.05
C PRO A 124 1.64 23.91 -25.24
N PRO A 125 0.55 24.18 -25.99
CA PRO A 125 -0.46 23.17 -26.31
C PRO A 125 0.16 21.92 -26.96
N GLN A 126 -0.38 20.75 -26.61
CA GLN A 126 0.03 19.47 -27.18
C GLN A 126 -1.09 18.88 -28.05
N ASP A 127 -0.79 18.58 -29.31
CA ASP A 127 -1.77 18.02 -30.26
C ASP A 127 -2.00 16.51 -30.05
N GLU A 128 -1.00 15.80 -29.51
CA GLU A 128 -1.03 14.36 -29.31
C GLU A 128 -1.50 13.99 -27.90
N ALA A 129 -2.22 12.87 -27.80
CA ALA A 129 -2.55 12.28 -26.52
C ALA A 129 -1.33 11.55 -25.94
N MET A 130 -1.02 11.81 -24.67
CA MET A 130 0.06 11.17 -23.93
C MET A 130 -0.43 9.95 -23.15
N GLU A 131 0.47 9.00 -22.94
CA GLU A 131 0.22 7.86 -22.07
C GLU A 131 0.35 8.26 -20.60
N VAL A 132 -0.67 7.91 -19.82
CA VAL A 132 -0.67 8.09 -18.37
C VAL A 132 -0.12 6.83 -17.73
N GLY A 133 1.20 6.85 -17.49
CA GLY A 133 1.89 5.79 -16.76
C GLY A 133 1.58 5.81 -15.27
N TRP A 134 1.50 4.63 -14.64
CA TRP A 134 1.43 4.54 -13.18
C TRP A 134 2.77 4.88 -12.57
N ASP A 135 2.71 5.58 -11.44
CA ASP A 135 3.92 6.03 -10.75
C ASP A 135 4.56 4.89 -9.95
N ARG A 136 3.73 4.04 -9.33
CA ARG A 136 4.15 2.96 -8.44
C ARG A 136 3.53 1.63 -8.89
N PRO A 137 4.27 0.52 -8.86
CA PRO A 137 3.72 -0.80 -9.10
C PRO A 137 2.90 -1.30 -7.90
N VAL A 138 2.15 -2.38 -8.12
CA VAL A 138 1.54 -3.19 -7.07
C VAL A 138 2.40 -4.42 -6.83
N LEU A 139 2.77 -4.72 -5.59
CA LEU A 139 3.51 -5.94 -5.28
C LEU A 139 2.53 -7.08 -5.02
N HIS A 140 2.64 -8.17 -5.78
CA HIS A 140 1.92 -9.43 -5.53
C HIS A 140 2.91 -10.50 -5.10
N ALA A 141 2.67 -11.15 -3.96
CA ALA A 141 3.46 -12.26 -3.48
C ALA A 141 2.59 -13.48 -3.09
N GLU A 142 3.19 -14.66 -3.21
CA GLU A 142 2.63 -15.93 -2.76
C GLU A 142 3.38 -16.38 -1.50
N VAL A 143 2.71 -16.31 -0.35
CA VAL A 143 3.27 -16.74 0.93
C VAL A 143 2.79 -18.15 1.25
N ALA A 144 3.71 -19.07 1.52
CA ALA A 144 3.39 -20.45 1.85
C ALA A 144 2.96 -20.56 3.32
N LEU A 145 1.65 -20.51 3.59
CA LEU A 145 1.14 -20.65 4.96
C LEU A 145 1.41 -22.04 5.56
N PRO A 146 1.38 -22.19 6.89
CA PRO A 146 1.29 -23.49 7.54
C PRO A 146 0.12 -24.31 6.97
N GLY A 147 0.35 -25.58 6.67
CA GLY A 147 -0.62 -26.43 5.99
C GLY A 147 -0.55 -26.39 4.45
N GLY A 148 0.35 -25.58 3.88
CA GLY A 148 0.72 -25.65 2.46
C GLY A 148 -0.20 -24.92 1.49
N ARG A 149 -1.29 -24.28 1.96
CA ARG A 149 -2.09 -23.40 1.11
C ARG A 149 -1.36 -22.07 0.90
N PRO A 150 -1.28 -21.56 -0.35
CA PRO A 150 -0.73 -20.23 -0.60
C PRO A 150 -1.70 -19.15 -0.10
N LEU A 151 -1.14 -18.10 0.48
CA LEU A 151 -1.80 -16.82 0.68
C LEU A 151 -1.27 -15.86 -0.38
N HIS A 152 -2.17 -15.31 -1.19
CA HIS A 152 -1.83 -14.22 -2.11
C HIS A 152 -1.92 -12.89 -1.37
N VAL A 153 -0.77 -12.21 -1.26
CA VAL A 153 -0.67 -10.91 -0.60
C VAL A 153 -0.39 -9.87 -1.67
N PHE A 154 -1.25 -8.85 -1.74
CA PHE A 154 -1.02 -7.64 -2.54
C PHE A 154 -0.66 -6.50 -1.61
N ASP A 155 0.46 -5.85 -1.85
CA ASP A 155 0.90 -4.64 -1.15
C ASP A 155 0.81 -3.44 -2.10
N LEU A 156 0.04 -2.43 -1.67
CA LEU A 156 -0.32 -1.25 -2.45
C LEU A 156 0.26 0.02 -1.83
N HIS A 157 0.80 0.87 -2.69
CA HIS A 157 0.93 2.29 -2.39
C HIS A 157 0.43 3.09 -3.59
N LEU A 158 -0.87 3.35 -3.60
CA LEU A 158 -1.52 3.96 -4.75
C LEU A 158 -1.11 5.44 -4.89
N ARG A 159 -1.35 6.01 -6.08
CA ARG A 159 -1.06 7.43 -6.33
C ARG A 159 -1.82 8.32 -5.34
N ALA A 160 -1.08 9.12 -4.58
CA ALA A 160 -1.64 10.14 -3.68
C ALA A 160 -2.60 11.10 -4.39
N PRO A 161 -3.63 11.64 -3.70
CA PRO A 161 -4.60 12.60 -4.24
C PRO A 161 -4.02 14.02 -4.40
N ILE A 162 -2.79 14.11 -4.91
CA ILE A 162 -2.09 15.36 -5.20
C ILE A 162 -1.93 15.47 -6.71
N ALA A 163 -2.27 16.65 -7.23
CA ALA A 163 -2.25 16.95 -8.66
C ALA A 163 -0.90 16.55 -9.32
N ALA A 164 -0.98 15.70 -10.33
CA ALA A 164 0.18 15.28 -11.11
C ALA A 164 0.61 16.42 -12.04
N PRO A 165 1.92 16.64 -12.28
CA PRO A 165 2.39 17.74 -13.11
C PRO A 165 1.77 17.76 -14.51
N VAL A 166 1.35 18.95 -14.94
CA VAL A 166 0.91 19.23 -16.32
C VAL A 166 1.99 20.12 -16.97
N PRO A 167 2.49 19.79 -18.18
CA PRO A 167 3.50 20.58 -18.88
C PRO A 167 3.14 22.07 -18.93
N GLY A 168 4.07 22.91 -18.51
CA GLY A 168 3.90 24.36 -18.52
C GLY A 168 3.03 24.94 -17.40
N GLN A 169 2.39 24.12 -16.55
CA GLN A 169 1.43 24.62 -15.55
C GLN A 169 2.01 24.80 -14.14
N LYS A 170 3.28 24.46 -13.90
CA LYS A 170 3.96 24.66 -12.62
C LYS A 170 4.82 25.92 -12.62
N ILE A 171 4.82 26.66 -11.51
CA ILE A 171 5.82 27.71 -11.23
C ILE A 171 7.03 27.08 -10.56
N ASP A 172 6.77 26.22 -9.57
CA ASP A 172 7.75 25.43 -8.82
C ASP A 172 7.09 24.11 -8.35
N ALA A 173 7.73 23.37 -7.45
CA ALA A 173 7.27 22.07 -6.96
C ALA A 173 5.89 22.10 -6.27
N SER A 174 5.52 23.17 -5.57
CA SER A 174 4.25 23.29 -4.83
C SER A 174 3.27 24.30 -5.45
N THR A 175 3.74 25.20 -6.30
CA THR A 175 2.94 26.30 -6.85
C THR A 175 2.50 26.03 -8.30
N TRP A 176 1.22 26.32 -8.59
CA TRP A 176 0.59 26.17 -9.91
C TRP A 176 0.38 27.53 -10.57
N LYS A 177 0.57 27.60 -11.89
CA LYS A 177 0.33 28.82 -12.68
C LYS A 177 -1.15 29.15 -12.79
N THR A 178 -2.00 28.13 -12.94
CA THR A 178 -3.43 28.31 -13.12
C THR A 178 -4.24 27.29 -12.32
N PRO A 179 -5.44 27.65 -11.84
CA PRO A 179 -6.36 26.68 -11.23
C PRO A 179 -6.75 25.54 -12.18
N SER A 180 -6.89 25.82 -13.48
CA SER A 180 -7.23 24.81 -14.49
C SER A 180 -6.11 23.79 -14.68
N GLY A 181 -4.84 24.23 -14.66
CA GLY A 181 -3.69 23.34 -14.71
C GLY A 181 -3.61 22.42 -13.50
N TRP A 182 -3.87 22.96 -12.30
CA TRP A 182 -3.97 22.16 -11.08
C TRP A 182 -5.11 21.14 -11.16
N ALA A 183 -6.30 21.56 -11.61
CA ALA A 183 -7.46 20.68 -11.72
C ALA A 183 -7.25 19.54 -12.73
N GLU A 184 -6.63 19.83 -13.88
CA GLU A 184 -6.26 18.80 -14.85
C GLU A 184 -5.20 17.85 -14.28
N GLY A 185 -4.23 18.37 -13.53
CA GLY A 185 -3.26 17.54 -12.81
C GLY A 185 -3.91 16.61 -11.77
N PHE A 186 -4.92 17.11 -11.05
CA PHE A 186 -5.70 16.31 -10.10
C PHE A 186 -6.54 15.22 -10.81
N TYR A 187 -7.09 15.53 -11.98
CA TYR A 187 -7.73 14.56 -12.86
C TYR A 187 -6.74 13.46 -13.30
N LEU A 188 -5.52 13.81 -13.73
CA LEU A 188 -4.48 12.83 -14.08
C LEU A 188 -4.09 11.94 -12.91
N ALA A 189 -3.93 12.50 -11.71
CA ALA A 189 -3.65 11.72 -10.50
C ALA A 189 -4.79 10.72 -10.20
N SER A 190 -6.04 11.13 -10.42
CA SER A 190 -7.21 10.27 -10.27
C SER A 190 -7.24 9.12 -11.29
N ILE A 191 -6.87 9.38 -12.55
CA ILE A 191 -6.72 8.32 -13.57
C ILE A 191 -5.64 7.32 -13.16
N LYS A 192 -4.48 7.80 -12.71
CA LYS A 192 -3.38 6.93 -12.25
C LYS A 192 -3.83 6.03 -11.10
N ARG A 193 -4.41 6.60 -10.05
CA ARG A 193 -4.88 5.87 -8.86
C ARG A 193 -5.97 4.85 -9.22
N ALA A 194 -6.95 5.23 -10.03
CA ALA A 194 -8.01 4.32 -10.47
C ALA A 194 -7.48 3.21 -11.40
N GLY A 195 -6.50 3.52 -12.26
CA GLY A 195 -5.84 2.54 -13.12
C GLY A 195 -5.06 1.49 -12.32
N GLN A 196 -4.30 1.92 -11.30
CA GLN A 196 -3.61 1.00 -10.39
C GLN A 196 -4.61 0.12 -9.62
N ALA A 197 -5.71 0.70 -9.12
CA ALA A 197 -6.78 -0.07 -8.47
C ALA A 197 -7.42 -1.11 -9.39
N LEU A 198 -7.62 -0.76 -10.68
CA LEU A 198 -8.16 -1.66 -11.69
C LEU A 198 -7.18 -2.81 -12.01
N GLU A 199 -5.88 -2.52 -12.12
CA GLU A 199 -4.82 -3.56 -12.25
C GLU A 199 -4.93 -4.57 -11.10
N THR A 200 -4.97 -4.08 -9.85
CA THR A 200 -5.11 -4.96 -8.68
C THR A 200 -6.38 -5.80 -8.77
N ARG A 201 -7.53 -5.19 -9.09
CA ARG A 201 -8.80 -5.92 -9.19
C ARG A 201 -8.75 -7.02 -10.25
N MET A 202 -8.20 -6.71 -11.44
CA MET A 202 -8.04 -7.71 -12.51
C MET A 202 -7.07 -8.83 -12.11
N ALA A 203 -6.04 -8.53 -11.33
CA ALA A 203 -5.13 -9.54 -10.80
C ALA A 203 -5.84 -10.47 -9.82
N VAL A 204 -6.64 -9.89 -8.91
CA VAL A 204 -7.46 -10.63 -7.94
C VAL A 204 -8.50 -11.51 -8.64
N ASP A 205 -9.19 -11.00 -9.67
CA ASP A 205 -10.17 -11.79 -10.42
C ASP A 205 -9.55 -12.99 -11.13
N ARG A 206 -8.33 -12.85 -11.67
CA ARG A 206 -7.59 -14.00 -12.24
C ARG A 206 -7.26 -15.06 -11.20
N LEU A 207 -7.02 -14.67 -9.94
CA LEU A 207 -6.83 -15.63 -8.85
C LEU A 207 -8.13 -16.38 -8.55
N PHE A 208 -9.27 -15.68 -8.47
CA PHE A 208 -10.57 -16.31 -8.28
C PHE A 208 -11.01 -17.19 -9.47
N ASP A 209 -10.60 -16.85 -10.69
CA ASP A 209 -10.83 -17.68 -11.87
C ASP A 209 -10.03 -19.00 -11.81
N ALA A 210 -8.84 -18.97 -11.20
CA ALA A 210 -8.00 -20.16 -11.02
C ALA A 210 -8.41 -20.99 -9.80
N ASP A 211 -8.73 -20.34 -8.68
CA ASP A 211 -9.19 -20.94 -7.44
C ASP A 211 -10.29 -20.05 -6.81
N PRO A 212 -11.58 -20.47 -6.89
CA PRO A 212 -12.68 -19.72 -6.27
C PRO A 212 -12.56 -19.57 -4.75
N ASP A 213 -11.79 -20.43 -4.09
CA ASP A 213 -11.57 -20.42 -2.64
C ASP A 213 -10.20 -19.79 -2.27
N ALA A 214 -9.56 -19.07 -3.20
CA ALA A 214 -8.26 -18.45 -3.00
C ALA A 214 -8.22 -17.59 -1.73
N LEU A 215 -7.15 -17.75 -0.95
CA LEU A 215 -6.86 -16.88 0.20
C LEU A 215 -6.12 -15.65 -0.32
N ILE A 216 -6.75 -14.48 -0.22
CA ILE A 216 -6.22 -13.23 -0.75
C ILE A 216 -6.29 -12.16 0.34
N VAL A 217 -5.22 -11.40 0.51
CA VAL A 217 -5.24 -10.10 1.19
C VAL A 217 -4.75 -9.04 0.22
N VAL A 218 -5.48 -7.93 0.15
CA VAL A 218 -5.00 -6.68 -0.41
C VAL A 218 -4.76 -5.71 0.73
N ALA A 219 -3.53 -5.29 0.90
CA ALA A 219 -3.04 -4.46 1.98
C ALA A 219 -2.36 -3.21 1.42
N GLY A 220 -2.35 -2.12 2.16
CA GLY A 220 -1.54 -0.95 1.83
C GLY A 220 -2.27 0.38 1.87
N ASP A 221 -1.50 1.42 1.60
CA ASP A 221 -1.98 2.79 1.45
C ASP A 221 -2.68 2.94 0.09
N CYS A 222 -4.01 2.91 0.13
CA CYS A 222 -4.86 3.13 -1.04
C CYS A 222 -5.01 4.62 -1.39
N ASN A 223 -4.54 5.51 -0.51
CA ASN A 223 -4.69 6.95 -0.62
C ASN A 223 -6.16 7.34 -0.85
N ALA A 224 -7.09 6.56 -0.32
CA ALA A 224 -8.51 6.68 -0.59
C ALA A 224 -9.35 5.96 0.48
N ASP A 225 -10.45 6.55 0.90
CA ASP A 225 -11.40 5.95 1.86
C ASP A 225 -12.27 4.85 1.21
N LEU A 226 -13.00 4.10 2.02
CA LEU A 226 -13.89 2.98 1.67
C LEU A 226 -14.84 3.24 0.49
N GLU A 227 -15.42 4.45 0.46
CA GLU A 227 -16.41 4.86 -0.54
C GLU A 227 -15.81 5.61 -1.73
N GLN A 228 -14.48 5.78 -1.74
CA GLN A 228 -13.78 6.43 -2.82
C GLN A 228 -13.39 5.44 -3.93
N THR A 229 -13.21 5.98 -5.13
CA THR A 229 -13.10 5.22 -6.38
C THR A 229 -12.12 4.04 -6.31
N ALA A 230 -10.93 4.24 -5.76
CA ALA A 230 -9.89 3.22 -5.75
C ALA A 230 -10.28 1.98 -4.93
N VAL A 231 -10.75 2.20 -3.69
CA VAL A 231 -11.18 1.12 -2.80
C VAL A 231 -12.44 0.43 -3.35
N ARG A 232 -13.39 1.18 -3.92
CA ARG A 232 -14.58 0.59 -4.55
C ARG A 232 -14.24 -0.31 -5.75
N ILE A 233 -13.27 0.09 -6.57
CA ILE A 233 -12.77 -0.73 -7.69
C ILE A 233 -12.17 -2.04 -7.16
N ILE A 234 -11.30 -1.97 -6.15
CA ILE A 234 -10.63 -3.16 -5.59
C ILE A 234 -11.64 -4.11 -4.93
N ARG A 235 -12.57 -3.57 -4.13
CA ARG A 235 -13.59 -4.36 -3.42
C ARG A 235 -14.56 -5.06 -4.36
N ALA A 236 -15.02 -4.35 -5.40
CA ALA A 236 -16.10 -4.80 -6.29
C ALA A 236 -17.36 -5.26 -5.54
N GLY A 237 -17.78 -4.50 -4.52
CA GLY A 237 -18.94 -4.79 -3.68
C GLY A 237 -20.25 -5.00 -4.45
N LEU A 238 -21.17 -5.77 -3.86
CA LEU A 238 -22.48 -6.09 -4.47
C LEU A 238 -23.36 -4.86 -4.67
N ASP A 239 -23.23 -3.87 -3.80
CA ASP A 239 -23.85 -2.55 -3.89
C ASP A 239 -23.38 -1.76 -5.12
N PHE A 240 -22.19 -2.07 -5.65
CA PHE A 240 -21.68 -1.45 -6.87
C PHE A 240 -21.93 -2.28 -8.12
N THR A 241 -21.88 -3.61 -8.01
CA THR A 241 -22.02 -4.51 -9.17
C THR A 241 -23.48 -4.87 -9.47
N GLY A 242 -24.35 -4.86 -8.46
CA GLY A 242 -25.75 -5.26 -8.58
C GLY A 242 -25.96 -6.75 -8.92
N ASN A 243 -24.92 -7.59 -8.81
CA ASN A 243 -24.99 -9.01 -9.16
C ASN A 243 -24.63 -9.91 -7.96
N PRO A 244 -25.63 -10.52 -7.29
CA PRO A 244 -25.41 -11.42 -6.15
C PRO A 244 -24.54 -12.65 -6.47
N GLU A 245 -24.46 -13.08 -7.73
CA GLU A 245 -23.61 -14.22 -8.13
C GLU A 245 -22.11 -13.93 -7.96
N LEU A 246 -21.74 -12.65 -7.85
CA LEU A 246 -20.36 -12.21 -7.62
C LEU A 246 -19.97 -12.16 -6.14
N ALA A 247 -20.86 -12.54 -5.21
CA ALA A 247 -20.62 -12.41 -3.76
C ALA A 247 -19.32 -13.07 -3.31
N ALA A 248 -18.97 -14.24 -3.87
CA ALA A 248 -17.75 -14.98 -3.52
C ALA A 248 -16.44 -14.30 -3.98
N ARG A 249 -16.52 -13.19 -4.74
CA ARG A 249 -15.36 -12.46 -5.29
C ARG A 249 -15.15 -11.09 -4.66
N VAL A 250 -16.07 -10.66 -3.79
CA VAL A 250 -16.00 -9.36 -3.11
C VAL A 250 -14.87 -9.42 -2.10
N LEU A 251 -13.98 -8.43 -2.14
CA LEU A 251 -13.00 -8.27 -1.06
C LEU A 251 -13.64 -7.50 0.10
N GLU A 252 -13.57 -8.08 1.29
CA GLU A 252 -14.15 -7.54 2.52
C GLU A 252 -13.14 -6.63 3.22
N PRO A 253 -13.43 -5.32 3.42
CA PRO A 253 -12.57 -4.44 4.18
C PRO A 253 -12.69 -4.74 5.67
N LEU A 254 -11.59 -5.19 6.27
CA LEU A 254 -11.58 -5.74 7.62
C LEU A 254 -11.79 -4.67 8.68
N GLU A 255 -11.36 -3.45 8.42
CA GLU A 255 -11.54 -2.28 9.27
C GLU A 255 -13.02 -1.92 9.50
N GLN A 256 -13.95 -2.45 8.70
CA GLN A 256 -15.38 -2.33 8.99
C GLN A 256 -15.80 -2.99 10.32
N ALA A 257 -14.99 -3.92 10.84
CA ALA A 257 -15.16 -4.49 12.18
C ALA A 257 -14.87 -3.48 13.32
N ILE A 258 -14.18 -2.38 13.02
CA ILE A 258 -13.83 -1.32 13.97
C ILE A 258 -14.94 -0.27 13.98
N ALA A 259 -15.26 0.28 15.15
CA ALA A 259 -16.20 1.40 15.28
C ALA A 259 -15.72 2.63 14.49
N GLU A 260 -16.64 3.32 13.83
CA GLU A 260 -16.35 4.40 12.88
C GLU A 260 -15.45 5.50 13.47
N GLU A 261 -15.68 5.88 14.73
CA GLU A 261 -14.93 6.90 15.45
C GLU A 261 -13.45 6.56 15.72
N ARG A 262 -13.06 5.29 15.56
CA ARG A 262 -11.68 4.80 15.68
C ARG A 262 -11.11 4.33 14.35
N ARG A 263 -11.89 4.39 13.27
CA ARG A 263 -11.55 3.84 11.96
C ARG A 263 -10.85 4.90 11.10
N TYR A 264 -9.62 5.24 11.47
CA TYR A 264 -8.79 6.17 10.71
C TYR A 264 -7.32 5.81 10.85
N THR A 265 -6.55 6.03 9.79
CA THR A 265 -5.12 5.76 9.75
C THR A 265 -4.29 7.03 9.63
N VAL A 266 -4.91 8.17 9.28
CA VAL A 266 -4.25 9.48 9.20
C VAL A 266 -5.10 10.53 9.90
N LEU A 267 -4.44 11.53 10.49
CA LEU A 267 -5.06 12.78 10.93
C LEU A 267 -4.62 13.90 9.99
N HIS A 268 -5.54 14.42 9.19
CA HIS A 268 -5.29 15.51 8.25
C HIS A 268 -5.96 16.81 8.73
N ALA A 269 -5.18 17.73 9.29
CA ALA A 269 -5.67 19.03 9.78
C ALA A 269 -6.87 18.87 10.75
N GLY A 270 -6.75 17.94 11.70
CA GLY A 270 -7.73 17.57 12.70
C GLY A 270 -8.81 16.61 12.20
N THR A 271 -8.79 16.24 10.91
CA THR A 271 -9.79 15.34 10.32
C THR A 271 -9.25 13.91 10.29
N PRO A 272 -9.89 12.95 10.97
CA PRO A 272 -9.56 11.54 10.82
C PRO A 272 -9.91 11.04 9.41
N VAL A 273 -8.96 10.39 8.76
CA VAL A 273 -9.10 9.81 7.42
C VAL A 273 -8.58 8.38 7.42
N LEU A 274 -9.29 7.48 6.76
CA LEU A 274 -8.86 6.11 6.51
C LEU A 274 -8.23 6.03 5.10
N LEU A 275 -6.93 5.79 5.03
CA LEU A 275 -6.19 5.66 3.76
C LEU A 275 -5.54 4.27 3.59
N ASP A 276 -5.20 3.61 4.69
CA ASP A 276 -4.56 2.31 4.71
C ASP A 276 -5.58 1.22 5.00
N HIS A 277 -5.58 0.17 4.18
CA HIS A 277 -6.62 -0.86 4.23
C HIS A 277 -6.04 -2.25 4.35
N LEU A 278 -6.82 -3.14 4.97
CA LEU A 278 -6.69 -4.59 4.84
C LEU A 278 -8.01 -5.12 4.29
N MET A 279 -8.00 -5.63 3.07
CA MET A 279 -9.16 -6.24 2.42
C MET A 279 -8.89 -7.73 2.17
N ALA A 280 -9.79 -8.61 2.58
CA ALA A 280 -9.60 -10.06 2.47
C ALA A 280 -10.60 -10.71 1.50
N SER A 281 -10.20 -11.82 0.88
CA SER A 281 -11.19 -12.69 0.20
C SER A 281 -12.19 -13.26 1.20
N PRO A 282 -13.42 -13.61 0.78
CA PRO A 282 -14.45 -14.12 1.69
C PRO A 282 -13.97 -15.32 2.50
N ARG A 283 -13.22 -16.24 1.86
CA ARG A 283 -12.64 -17.42 2.54
C ARG A 283 -11.63 -17.12 3.62
N LEU A 284 -10.92 -16.02 3.49
CA LEU A 284 -10.01 -15.58 4.52
C LEU A 284 -10.74 -14.77 5.60
N ALA A 285 -11.69 -13.92 5.20
CA ALA A 285 -12.53 -13.14 6.12
C ALA A 285 -13.36 -14.03 7.06
N GLU A 286 -13.83 -15.20 6.60
CA GLU A 286 -14.48 -16.23 7.44
C GLU A 286 -13.63 -16.65 8.66
N ARG A 287 -12.31 -16.45 8.59
CA ARG A 287 -11.34 -16.82 9.63
C ARG A 287 -10.90 -15.64 10.49
N LEU A 288 -11.45 -14.45 10.23
CA LEU A 288 -11.08 -13.23 10.94
C LEU A 288 -11.38 -13.39 12.43
N ARG A 289 -10.38 -13.07 13.25
CA ARG A 289 -10.48 -13.10 14.70
C ARG A 289 -10.58 -11.71 15.31
N ASP A 290 -9.74 -10.78 14.86
CA ASP A 290 -9.66 -9.42 15.39
C ASP A 290 -9.01 -8.49 14.38
N VAL A 291 -9.35 -7.20 14.46
CA VAL A 291 -8.75 -6.12 13.65
C VAL A 291 -8.51 -4.91 14.55
N ALA A 292 -7.33 -4.32 14.43
CA ALA A 292 -6.98 -3.10 15.15
C ALA A 292 -6.30 -2.09 14.23
N ILE A 293 -6.55 -0.81 14.50
CA ILE A 293 -5.77 0.30 13.96
C ILE A 293 -5.07 0.95 15.15
N HIS A 294 -3.75 1.04 15.07
CA HIS A 294 -2.87 1.51 16.14
C HIS A 294 -2.73 3.04 16.12
N ASN A 295 -3.85 3.77 16.18
CA ASN A 295 -3.90 5.23 16.04
C ASN A 295 -3.89 5.99 17.38
N GLU A 296 -3.59 5.34 18.50
CA GLU A 296 -3.70 5.94 19.84
C GLU A 296 -2.69 7.08 20.08
N GLU A 297 -1.56 7.05 19.38
CA GLU A 297 -0.47 8.03 19.48
C GLU A 297 -0.26 8.78 18.15
N LEU A 298 -1.25 8.75 17.26
CA LEU A 298 -1.13 9.31 15.91
C LEU A 298 -1.01 10.84 15.96
N MET A 299 0.02 11.36 15.30
CA MET A 299 0.22 12.79 15.13
C MET A 299 -0.48 13.27 13.85
N ASP A 300 -0.88 14.54 13.84
CA ASP A 300 -1.46 15.18 12.67
C ASP A 300 -0.39 15.45 11.60
N GLU A 301 -0.66 15.04 10.37
CA GLU A 301 0.28 15.15 9.25
C GLU A 301 0.46 16.58 8.75
N VAL A 302 -0.45 17.51 9.08
CA VAL A 302 -0.37 18.92 8.68
C VAL A 302 0.18 19.78 9.81
N HIS A 303 -0.09 19.40 11.05
CA HIS A 303 0.36 20.12 12.25
C HIS A 303 1.63 19.52 12.83
N HIS A 304 2.71 19.58 12.05
CA HIS A 304 4.04 19.18 12.49
C HIS A 304 4.92 20.40 12.84
N PRO A 305 5.89 20.25 13.76
CA PRO A 305 6.90 21.27 13.99
C PRO A 305 7.67 21.58 12.70
N ASP A 306 8.33 22.75 12.62
CA ASP A 306 9.10 23.19 11.44
C ASP A 306 10.26 22.24 11.04
N THR A 307 10.49 21.16 11.80
CA THR A 307 11.54 20.15 11.61
C THR A 307 10.95 18.80 11.18
N PRO A 308 11.59 18.08 10.22
CA PRO A 308 11.23 16.71 9.86
C PRO A 308 11.06 15.78 11.07
N SER A 309 10.04 14.93 11.03
CA SER A 309 9.64 14.10 12.17
C SER A 309 10.11 12.65 12.02
N PRO A 310 10.59 12.00 13.10
CA PRO A 310 10.95 10.59 13.06
C PRO A 310 9.75 9.63 13.07
N VAL A 311 8.52 10.15 13.16
CA VAL A 311 7.27 9.37 13.22
C VAL A 311 6.77 9.02 11.82
N SER A 312 5.95 7.98 11.74
CA SER A 312 5.00 7.86 10.62
C SER A 312 3.73 8.64 10.94
N TYR A 313 3.17 9.34 9.95
CA TYR A 313 1.85 9.97 10.06
C TYR A 313 0.70 9.03 9.71
N HIS A 314 1.04 7.78 9.38
CA HIS A 314 0.09 6.70 9.21
C HIS A 314 0.07 5.81 10.45
N ALA A 315 -1.11 5.42 10.90
CA ALA A 315 -1.29 4.38 11.90
C ALA A 315 -1.36 3.02 11.20
N PRO A 316 -0.59 2.02 11.65
CA PRO A 316 -0.66 0.70 11.04
C PRO A 316 -2.00 0.01 11.34
N VAL A 317 -2.44 -0.79 10.38
CA VAL A 317 -3.63 -1.65 10.50
C VAL A 317 -3.15 -3.09 10.62
N VAL A 318 -3.70 -3.84 11.59
CA VAL A 318 -3.37 -5.25 11.80
C VAL A 318 -4.65 -6.08 11.90
N ALA A 319 -4.65 -7.25 11.27
CA ALA A 319 -5.72 -8.24 11.37
C ALA A 319 -5.14 -9.59 11.80
N SER A 320 -5.90 -10.32 12.61
CA SER A 320 -5.57 -11.67 13.04
C SER A 320 -6.60 -12.68 12.55
N PHE A 321 -6.14 -13.88 12.21
CA PHE A 321 -6.96 -14.94 11.64
C PHE A 321 -6.62 -16.30 12.23
N ILE A 322 -7.61 -17.19 12.23
CA ILE A 322 -7.46 -18.58 12.67
C ILE A 322 -7.20 -19.49 11.46
N LEU A 323 -6.01 -20.07 11.38
CA LEU A 323 -5.70 -21.14 10.43
C LEU A 323 -6.05 -22.50 11.03
N PRO A 324 -6.67 -23.39 10.25
CA PRO A 324 -6.83 -24.78 10.66
C PRO A 324 -5.45 -25.45 10.63
N GLU A 325 -5.14 -26.28 11.63
CA GLU A 325 -4.01 -27.21 11.49
C GLU A 325 -4.32 -28.15 10.31
N GLY A 326 -3.32 -28.34 9.42
CA GLY A 326 -3.42 -29.23 8.26
C GLY A 326 -3.46 -30.71 8.62
#